data_AF-A0A6I6A3H7-F1
#
_entry.id   AF-A0A6I6A3H7-F1
#
_cell.length_a   1.000
_cell.length_b   1.000
_cell.length_c   1.000
_cell.angle_alpha   90.00
_cell.angle_beta   90.00
_cell.angle_gamma   90.00
#
_symmetry.space_group_name_H-M   'P 1'
#
loop_
_entity.id
_entity.type
_entity.pdbx_description
1 polymer ?
#
loop_
_entity_poly.entity_id
_entity_poly.type
_entity_poly.pdbx_seq_one_letter_code
_entity_poly.pdbx_strand_id
1 'polypeptide(L)'
;MPSYRVTSTVGLLRPGTAPQDVLPEAVAVARAMTTVEAHDVGVVRGAARVTVRFEAAGDGEARRVAWAVLSRLDELAETSDGHLTRRYGNRWLPPRRPPG
;
A
#
# COMPACT_ATOMS: atom_id res chain seq x y z
N MET A 1 -2.89 -11.09 -13.88
CA MET A 1 -2.41 -11.67 -12.59
C MET A 1 -3.43 -11.34 -11.49
N PRO A 2 -3.42 -11.95 -10.28
CA PRO A 2 -4.28 -11.47 -9.20
C PRO A 2 -3.99 -10.01 -8.85
N SER A 3 -5.05 -9.25 -8.59
CA SER A 3 -4.97 -7.86 -8.11
C SER A 3 -4.92 -7.84 -6.58
N TYR A 4 -4.00 -7.04 -6.06
CA TYR A 4 -3.78 -6.80 -4.64
C TYR A 4 -3.94 -5.31 -4.34
N ARG A 5 -4.20 -5.00 -3.07
CA ARG A 5 -4.35 -3.65 -2.57
C ARG A 5 -3.67 -3.54 -1.22
N VAL A 6 -2.71 -2.63 -1.11
CA VAL A 6 -2.16 -2.18 0.15
C VAL A 6 -2.79 -0.85 0.54
N THR A 7 -3.16 -0.71 1.81
CA THR A 7 -3.69 0.52 2.39
C THR A 7 -2.97 0.85 3.68
N SER A 8 -2.83 2.14 3.98
CA SER A 8 -2.34 2.60 5.27
C SER A 8 -2.90 3.98 5.59
N THR A 9 -3.20 4.21 6.87
CA THR A 9 -3.53 5.54 7.39
C THR A 9 -2.24 6.34 7.54
N VAL A 10 -2.22 7.56 7.02
CA VAL A 10 -1.09 8.50 7.10
C VAL A 10 -1.39 9.57 8.15
N GLY A 11 -0.50 9.69 9.12
CA GLY A 11 -0.56 10.65 10.22
C GLY A 11 0.41 11.81 10.02
N LEU A 12 1.14 12.17 11.08
CA LEU A 12 2.12 13.26 11.04
C LEU A 12 3.25 12.95 10.07
N LEU A 13 3.58 13.91 9.21
CA LEU A 13 4.70 13.77 8.29
C LEU A 13 6.04 13.84 9.05
N ARG A 14 7.03 13.08 8.57
CA ARG A 14 8.40 13.20 9.06
C ARG A 14 8.98 14.56 8.65
N PRO A 15 9.90 15.14 9.45
CA PRO A 15 10.57 16.38 9.08
C PRO A 15 11.15 16.34 7.67
N GLY A 16 10.93 17.40 6.90
CA GLY A 16 11.41 17.51 5.51
C GLY A 16 10.56 16.80 4.46
N THR A 17 9.53 16.04 4.85
CA THR A 17 8.59 15.43 3.89
C THR A 17 7.54 16.44 3.46
N ALA A 18 7.41 16.68 2.15
CA ALA A 18 6.31 17.47 1.63
C ALA A 18 5.05 16.59 1.44
N PRO A 19 3.85 17.06 1.82
CA PRO A 19 2.62 16.27 1.72
C PRO A 19 2.36 15.69 0.33
N GLN A 20 2.66 16.46 -0.72
CA GLN A 20 2.44 16.05 -2.11
C GLN A 20 3.35 14.91 -2.58
N ASP A 21 4.44 14.63 -1.87
CA ASP A 21 5.42 13.61 -2.26
C ASP A 21 5.09 12.22 -1.68
N VAL A 22 4.26 12.16 -0.63
CA VAL A 22 3.95 10.92 0.10
C VAL A 22 3.41 9.81 -0.80
N LEU A 23 2.38 10.13 -1.61
CA LEU A 23 1.77 9.15 -2.51
C LEU A 23 2.69 8.80 -3.70
N PRO A 24 3.26 9.77 -4.44
CA PRO A 24 4.20 9.47 -5.52
C PRO A 24 5.37 8.58 -5.10
N GLU A 25 6.00 8.85 -3.95
CA GLU A 25 7.14 8.09 -3.44
C GLU A 25 6.76 6.65 -3.07
N ALA A 26 5.62 6.46 -2.38
CA ALA A 26 5.11 5.14 -2.06
C ALA A 26 4.76 4.33 -3.33
N VAL A 27 4.17 4.99 -4.33
CA VAL A 27 3.82 4.38 -5.62
C VAL A 27 5.07 4.04 -6.43
N ALA A 28 6.11 4.87 -6.40
CA ALA A 28 7.37 4.64 -7.10
C ALA A 28 8.02 3.32 -6.65
N VAL A 29 8.02 3.03 -5.35
CA VAL A 29 8.52 1.77 -4.80
C VAL A 29 7.72 0.57 -5.33
N ALA A 30 6.39 0.67 -5.39
CA ALA A 30 5.57 -0.40 -5.97
C ALA A 30 5.84 -0.58 -7.48
N ARG A 31 5.96 0.51 -8.24
CA ARG A 31 6.22 0.50 -9.68
C ARG A 31 7.57 -0.11 -10.05
N ALA A 32 8.57 0.01 -9.18
CA ALA A 32 9.87 -0.63 -9.36
C ALA A 32 9.79 -2.16 -9.27
N MET A 33 8.73 -2.71 -8.67
CA MET A 33 8.56 -4.13 -8.43
C MET A 33 7.48 -4.78 -9.30
N THR A 34 6.42 -4.05 -9.64
CA THR A 34 5.27 -4.61 -10.37
C THR A 34 4.39 -3.54 -11.03
N THR A 35 3.45 -3.96 -11.87
CA THR A 35 2.41 -3.12 -12.46
C THR A 35 1.48 -2.57 -11.38
N VAL A 36 1.45 -1.25 -11.24
CA VAL A 36 0.46 -0.51 -10.43
C VAL A 36 -0.77 -0.22 -11.29
N GLU A 37 -1.91 -0.77 -10.89
CA GLU A 37 -3.20 -0.62 -11.59
C GLU A 37 -3.89 0.71 -11.26
N ALA A 38 -3.79 1.15 -10.00
CA ALA A 38 -4.43 2.36 -9.49
C ALA A 38 -3.81 2.77 -8.15
N HIS A 39 -3.85 4.06 -7.84
CA HIS A 39 -3.44 4.60 -6.55
C HIS A 39 -4.23 5.85 -6.23
N ASP A 40 -4.46 6.13 -4.95
CA ASP A 40 -5.22 7.29 -4.49
C ASP A 40 -4.92 7.63 -3.01
N VAL A 41 -5.24 8.86 -2.61
CA VAL A 41 -5.33 9.29 -1.21
C VAL A 41 -6.75 9.72 -0.93
N GLY A 42 -7.44 8.96 -0.09
CA GLY A 42 -8.77 9.29 0.41
C GLY A 42 -8.74 9.81 1.84
N VAL A 43 -9.90 10.27 2.33
CA VAL A 43 -10.12 10.58 3.75
C VAL A 43 -11.13 9.60 4.32
N VAL A 44 -10.78 8.91 5.41
CA VAL A 44 -11.67 7.96 6.09
C VAL A 44 -11.68 8.25 7.58
N ARG A 45 -12.87 8.54 8.13
CA ARG A 45 -13.05 8.91 9.55
C ARG A 45 -12.12 10.05 9.99
N GLY A 46 -11.90 11.02 9.10
CA GLY A 46 -11.05 12.19 9.35
C GLY A 46 -9.55 11.98 9.17
N ALA A 47 -9.10 10.77 8.83
CA ALA A 47 -7.68 10.48 8.59
C ALA A 47 -7.37 10.26 7.11
N ALA A 48 -6.20 10.72 6.66
CA ALA A 48 -5.72 10.46 5.30
C ALA A 48 -5.39 8.97 5.14
N ARG A 49 -5.77 8.39 4.01
CA ARG A 49 -5.54 6.98 3.70
C ARG A 49 -4.96 6.82 2.30
N VAL A 50 -3.73 6.34 2.25
CA VAL A 50 -3.09 5.90 1.02
C VAL A 50 -3.67 4.54 0.62
N THR A 51 -3.96 4.39 -0.67
CA THR A 51 -4.32 3.12 -1.30
C THR A 51 -3.47 2.91 -2.55
N VAL A 52 -2.80 1.76 -2.65
CA VAL A 52 -2.09 1.35 -3.88
C VAL A 52 -2.57 -0.03 -4.30
N ARG A 53 -3.01 -0.14 -5.56
CA ARG A 53 -3.45 -1.37 -6.20
C ARG A 53 -2.44 -1.83 -7.24
N PHE A 54 -2.12 -3.10 -7.22
CA PHE A 54 -1.06 -3.66 -8.06
C PHE A 54 -1.31 -5.13 -8.38
N GLU A 55 -0.69 -5.63 -9.44
CA GLU A 55 -0.68 -7.05 -9.79
C GLU A 55 0.46 -7.80 -9.09
N ALA A 56 0.28 -9.08 -8.76
CA ALA A 56 1.39 -9.94 -8.35
C ALA A 56 1.08 -11.41 -8.71
N ALA A 57 2.11 -12.23 -8.93
CA ALA A 57 1.94 -13.65 -9.28
C ALA A 57 1.33 -14.46 -8.12
N GLY A 58 1.51 -14.02 -6.87
CA GLY A 58 0.92 -14.64 -5.70
C GLY A 58 1.18 -13.90 -4.40
N ASP A 59 0.65 -14.46 -3.31
CA ASP A 59 0.60 -13.78 -2.01
C ASP A 59 1.99 -13.53 -1.40
N GLY A 60 3.02 -14.30 -1.77
CA GLY A 60 4.39 -14.07 -1.32
C GLY A 60 5.02 -12.83 -1.96
N GLU A 61 4.84 -12.65 -3.26
CA GLU A 61 5.29 -11.46 -3.98
C GLU A 61 4.50 -10.22 -3.55
N ALA A 62 3.18 -10.36 -3.40
CA ALA A 62 2.33 -9.27 -2.95
C ALA A 62 2.73 -8.73 -1.56
N ARG A 63 3.18 -9.62 -0.67
CA ARG A 63 3.71 -9.22 0.64
C ARG A 63 5.00 -8.41 0.54
N ARG A 64 5.91 -8.76 -0.38
CA ARG A 64 7.14 -8.01 -0.58
C ARG A 64 6.85 -6.60 -1.09
N VAL A 65 5.95 -6.47 -2.08
CA VAL A 65 5.51 -5.17 -2.59
C VAL A 65 4.83 -4.36 -1.49
N ALA A 66 3.89 -4.96 -0.75
CA ALA A 66 3.19 -4.28 0.34
C ALA A 66 4.15 -3.82 1.45
N TRP A 67 5.11 -4.65 1.84
CA TRP A 67 6.12 -4.29 2.83
C TRP A 67 6.95 -3.10 2.36
N ALA A 68 7.44 -3.12 1.11
CA ALA A 68 8.22 -2.02 0.56
C ALA A 68 7.43 -0.70 0.52
N VAL A 69 6.15 -0.74 0.14
CA VAL A 69 5.25 0.43 0.17
C VAL A 69 5.05 0.94 1.59
N LEU A 70 4.74 0.06 2.55
CA LEU A 70 4.50 0.45 3.95
C LEU A 70 5.77 1.02 4.60
N SER A 71 6.93 0.41 4.37
CA SER A 71 8.21 0.92 4.85
C SER A 71 8.53 2.30 4.29
N ARG A 72 8.29 2.53 2.98
CA ARG A 72 8.43 3.87 2.40
C ARG A 72 7.47 4.88 3.02
N LEU A 73 6.24 4.48 3.31
CA LEU A 73 5.31 5.37 4.02
C LEU A 73 5.79 5.69 5.44
N ASP A 74 6.34 4.73 6.17
CA ASP A 74 6.89 4.93 7.52
C ASP A 74 8.11 5.88 7.57
N GLU A 75 8.91 5.88 6.49
CA GLU A 75 10.02 6.82 6.27
C GLU A 75 9.53 8.26 6.06
N LEU A 76 8.31 8.44 5.54
CA LEU A 76 7.75 9.74 5.14
C LEU A 76 6.73 10.28 6.14
N ALA A 77 6.07 9.42 6.91
CA ALA A 77 5.07 9.78 7.90
C ALA A 77 4.95 8.74 9.02
N GLU A 78 4.28 9.11 10.10
CA GLU A 78 3.68 8.13 11.00
C GLU A 78 2.57 7.39 10.25
N THR A 79 2.57 6.06 10.34
CA THR A 79 1.54 5.25 9.70
C THR A 79 0.84 4.32 10.69
N SER A 80 -0.39 3.96 10.37
CA SER A 80 -1.17 2.97 11.09
C SER A 80 -2.10 2.20 10.14
N ASP A 81 -2.77 1.17 10.66
CA ASP A 81 -3.75 0.36 9.92
C ASP A 81 -3.23 -0.16 8.56
N GLY A 82 -1.95 -0.55 8.52
CA GLY A 82 -1.30 -1.12 7.35
C GLY A 82 -1.89 -2.49 7.01
N HIS A 83 -2.55 -2.61 5.85
CA HIS A 83 -3.24 -3.84 5.45
C HIS A 83 -3.01 -4.17 3.98
N LEU A 84 -2.72 -5.45 3.72
CA LEU A 84 -2.71 -6.03 2.39
C LEU A 84 -3.98 -6.87 2.19
N THR A 85 -4.64 -6.69 1.06
CA THR A 85 -5.80 -7.48 0.62
C THR A 85 -5.62 -7.97 -0.81
N ARG A 86 -6.23 -9.10 -1.13
CA ARG A 86 -6.31 -9.67 -2.47
C ARG A 86 -7.75 -9.57 -2.98
N ARG A 87 -7.89 -9.29 -4.27
CA ARG A 87 -9.18 -9.28 -4.96
C ARG A 87 -9.65 -10.69 -5.28
N TYR A 88 -10.87 -11.01 -4.85
CA TYR A 88 -11.61 -12.22 -5.21
C TYR A 88 -12.98 -11.80 -5.75
N GLY A 89 -13.12 -11.74 -7.09
CA GLY A 89 -14.29 -11.16 -7.74
C GLY A 89 -14.48 -9.68 -7.36
N ASN A 90 -15.58 -9.36 -6.69
CA ASN A 90 -15.87 -8.02 -6.18
C ASN A 90 -15.42 -7.77 -4.73
N ARG A 91 -14.82 -8.77 -4.06
CA ARG A 91 -14.40 -8.68 -2.66
C ARG A 91 -12.90 -8.47 -2.52
N TRP A 92 -12.52 -7.77 -1.45
CA TRP A 92 -11.14 -7.64 -1.00
C TRP A 92 -10.99 -8.38 0.32
N LEU A 93 -10.16 -9.42 0.35
CA LEU A 93 -9.97 -10.28 1.52
C LEU A 93 -8.49 -10.38 1.86
N PRO A 94 -8.11 -10.67 3.12
CA PRO A 94 -6.72 -10.93 3.46
C PRO A 94 -6.09 -12.05 2.58
N PRO A 95 -4.83 -11.91 2.15
CA PRO A 95 -4.11 -12.99 1.47
C PRO A 95 -3.98 -14.22 2.37
N ARG A 96 -3.81 -15.40 1.79
CA ARG A 96 -3.64 -16.65 2.55
C ARG A 96 -2.38 -16.56 3.40
N ARG A 97 -2.47 -16.89 4.69
CA ARG A 97 -1.30 -16.92 5.59
C ARG A 97 -0.22 -17.84 4.98
N PRO A 98 1.07 -17.47 5.03
CA PRO A 98 2.14 -18.39 4.63
C PRO A 98 2.02 -19.68 5.45
N PRO A 99 2.37 -20.85 4.89
CA PRO A 99 2.65 -22.01 5.73
C PRO A 99 3.77 -21.63 6.71
N GLY A 100 3.58 -22.00 7.99
CA GLY A 100 4.55 -21.74 9.06
C GLY A 100 5.75 -22.67 8.98
#